data_AF-A0A8U0HSX5-F1
#
_entry.id   AF-A0A8U0HSX5-F1
#
_cell.length_a   1.000
_cell.length_b   1.000
_cell.length_c   1.000
_cell.angle_alpha   90.00
_cell.angle_beta   90.00
_cell.angle_gamma   90.00
#
_symmetry.space_group_name_H-M   'P 1'
#
loop_
_entity.id
_entity.type
_entity.pdbx_description
1 polymer ?
#
loop_
_entity_poly.entity_id
_entity_poly.type
_entity_poly.pdbx_seq_one_letter_code
_entity_poly.pdbx_strand_id
1 'polypeptide(L)'
;MTNLDHGKFSRTTTVFHSLLALDVFALFFTGYAVMFNDELWWLVTLMGGNTGVLAVHRLAGLVLVALVVFWLTLTILTPGGRRGVKSAMPSKKDVDAAIQDVKFALGRADERHPHARQFAGYTADEVPLLSYVGKGVVFIFSIELVLLMISGLLIWSKVGLMQYFATKTAAAAFVTFHGLLGVIMLMGVMFHIFEHGFHPAFFPVELKAFVPKDLTPETHADTEVAVEHEVVEEEVVTDEEGRVVEDEVAVEEEAVEREYEGTGIEQLILSSNWSWAANLMGALTVVGIVSVLVGSIFDEGYPVPRELAVGGGPTNALLTVGINVGVLVLFVGLVLSMYGNVLRKRYEAQLEERRERPVADASDD
;
A
#
# COMPACT_ATOMS: atom_id res chain seq x y z
N MET A 1 15.32 -14.27 5.08
CA MET A 1 14.39 -13.55 5.98
C MET A 1 13.63 -12.58 5.11
N THR A 2 12.29 -12.59 5.16
CA THR A 2 11.50 -11.96 4.10
C THR A 2 10.33 -11.14 4.55
N ASN A 3 9.89 -10.31 3.61
CA ASN A 3 8.79 -9.38 3.76
C ASN A 3 7.43 -10.03 4.14
N LEU A 4 7.34 -11.37 4.19
CA LEU A 4 6.15 -12.12 4.58
C LEU A 4 6.07 -12.45 6.08
N ASP A 5 7.15 -12.36 6.86
CA ASP A 5 7.19 -12.92 8.23
C ASP A 5 6.35 -12.12 9.26
N HIS A 6 5.67 -11.05 8.84
CA HIS A 6 4.97 -10.11 9.74
C HIS A 6 3.64 -9.59 9.18
N GLY A 7 2.73 -10.46 8.73
CA GLY A 7 1.39 -10.03 8.34
C GLY A 7 0.73 -9.20 9.43
N LYS A 8 0.37 -7.95 9.12
CA LYS A 8 -0.25 -7.00 10.06
C LYS A 8 -1.69 -6.65 9.69
N PHE A 9 -2.07 -6.90 8.44
CA PHE A 9 -3.38 -6.54 7.91
C PHE A 9 -4.32 -7.74 7.83
N SER A 10 -5.59 -7.50 8.12
CA SER A 10 -6.65 -8.50 7.97
C SER A 10 -6.98 -8.72 6.48
N ARG A 11 -7.60 -9.86 6.15
CA ARG A 11 -8.13 -10.12 4.81
C ARG A 11 -9.05 -9.01 4.30
N THR A 12 -9.91 -8.46 5.16
CA THR A 12 -10.76 -7.32 4.82
C THR A 12 -9.93 -6.09 4.45
N THR A 13 -8.86 -5.81 5.20
CA THR A 13 -7.96 -4.68 4.94
C THR A 13 -7.21 -4.83 3.62
N THR A 14 -6.66 -6.02 3.32
CA THR A 14 -5.89 -6.22 2.09
C THR A 14 -6.77 -6.21 0.84
N VAL A 15 -7.99 -6.77 0.92
CA VAL A 15 -8.98 -6.68 -0.16
C VAL A 15 -9.45 -5.25 -0.35
N PHE A 16 -9.79 -4.55 0.73
CA PHE A 16 -10.19 -3.14 0.66
C PHE A 16 -9.10 -2.27 0.04
N HIS A 17 -7.84 -2.43 0.49
CA HIS A 17 -6.70 -1.73 -0.09
C HIS A 17 -6.56 -2.01 -1.59
N SER A 18 -6.71 -3.26 -2.01
CA SER A 18 -6.61 -3.64 -3.43
C SER A 18 -7.70 -2.98 -4.28
N LEU A 19 -8.95 -2.96 -3.81
CA LEU A 19 -10.08 -2.32 -4.48
C LEU A 19 -9.91 -0.79 -4.51
N LEU A 20 -9.53 -0.20 -3.39
CA LEU A 20 -9.28 1.23 -3.27
C LEU A 20 -8.13 1.66 -4.20
N ALA A 21 -7.04 0.89 -4.27
CA ALA A 21 -5.92 1.19 -5.14
C ALA A 21 -6.35 1.20 -6.62
N LEU A 22 -7.09 0.19 -7.08
CA LEU A 22 -7.58 0.13 -8.46
C LEU A 22 -8.50 1.32 -8.80
N ASP A 23 -9.41 1.65 -7.89
CA ASP A 23 -10.33 2.79 -8.04
C ASP A 23 -9.58 4.14 -8.08
N VAL A 24 -8.62 4.31 -7.16
CA VAL A 24 -7.74 5.49 -7.10
C VAL A 24 -6.91 5.62 -8.37
N PHE A 25 -6.38 4.52 -8.93
CA PHE A 25 -5.69 4.57 -10.24
C PHE A 25 -6.63 5.04 -11.35
N ALA A 26 -7.86 4.52 -11.41
CA ALA A 26 -8.84 4.97 -12.41
C ALA A 26 -9.18 6.46 -12.26
N LEU A 27 -9.36 6.94 -11.02
CA LEU A 27 -9.56 8.35 -10.70
C LEU A 27 -8.36 9.20 -11.11
N PHE A 28 -7.14 8.75 -10.88
CA PHE A 28 -5.95 9.50 -11.27
C PHE A 28 -5.74 9.53 -12.77
N PHE A 29 -5.81 8.41 -13.49
CA PHE A 29 -5.67 8.45 -14.96
C PHE A 29 -6.71 9.39 -15.60
N THR A 30 -7.95 9.37 -15.11
CA THR A 30 -8.99 10.26 -15.63
C THR A 30 -8.85 11.70 -15.17
N GLY A 31 -8.59 11.96 -13.89
CA GLY A 31 -8.43 13.31 -13.33
C GLY A 31 -7.20 14.02 -13.89
N TYR A 32 -6.10 13.28 -14.03
CA TYR A 32 -4.86 13.76 -14.64
C TYR A 32 -5.11 14.14 -16.11
N ALA A 33 -5.81 13.31 -16.88
CA ALA A 33 -6.17 13.62 -18.28
C ALA A 33 -7.12 14.82 -18.43
N VAL A 34 -7.99 15.08 -17.44
CA VAL A 34 -8.85 16.28 -17.42
C VAL A 34 -8.02 17.53 -17.16
N MET A 35 -7.09 17.46 -16.22
CA MET A 35 -6.31 18.62 -15.79
C MET A 35 -5.24 19.02 -16.81
N PHE A 36 -4.51 18.04 -17.37
CA PHE A 36 -3.39 18.25 -18.28
C PHE A 36 -3.74 17.72 -19.68
N ASN A 37 -4.84 18.25 -20.22
CA ASN A 37 -5.47 17.73 -21.45
C ASN A 37 -4.54 17.80 -22.66
N ASP A 38 -3.74 18.86 -22.73
CA ASP A 38 -2.84 19.12 -23.85
C ASP A 38 -1.64 18.16 -23.82
N GLU A 39 -1.04 17.93 -22.65
CA GLU A 39 0.10 17.03 -22.46
C GLU A 39 -0.31 15.54 -22.51
N LEU A 40 -1.58 15.24 -22.16
CA LEU A 40 -2.15 13.90 -22.11
C LEU A 40 -3.24 13.66 -23.17
N TRP A 41 -3.17 14.38 -24.30
CA TRP A 41 -4.15 14.29 -25.39
C TRP A 41 -4.40 12.85 -25.87
N TRP A 42 -3.37 11.98 -25.82
CA TRP A 42 -3.46 10.59 -26.25
C TRP A 42 -4.35 9.77 -25.31
N LEU A 43 -4.26 10.02 -24.00
CA LEU A 43 -5.07 9.35 -22.98
C LEU A 43 -6.53 9.81 -23.08
N VAL A 44 -6.73 11.11 -23.31
CA VAL A 44 -8.04 11.70 -23.57
C VAL A 44 -8.69 11.06 -24.80
N THR A 45 -7.93 10.92 -25.88
CA THR A 45 -8.39 10.30 -27.14
C THR A 45 -8.74 8.83 -26.93
N LEU A 46 -7.87 8.07 -26.25
CA LEU A 46 -8.06 6.65 -25.93
C LEU A 46 -9.36 6.42 -25.14
N MET A 47 -9.71 7.33 -24.24
CA MET A 47 -10.92 7.23 -23.42
C MET A 47 -12.19 7.79 -24.10
N GLY A 48 -12.15 8.10 -25.40
CA GLY A 48 -13.30 8.60 -26.16
C GLY A 48 -13.53 10.10 -26.04
N GLY A 49 -12.48 10.88 -25.80
CA GLY A 49 -12.52 12.33 -25.62
C GLY A 49 -12.97 12.75 -24.21
N ASN A 50 -13.09 14.06 -23.99
CA ASN A 50 -13.42 14.62 -22.67
C ASN A 50 -14.73 14.08 -22.08
N THR A 51 -15.74 13.79 -22.90
CA THR A 51 -16.99 13.18 -22.43
C THR A 51 -16.75 11.80 -21.82
N GLY A 52 -15.93 10.97 -22.46
CA GLY A 52 -15.61 9.64 -21.96
C GLY A 52 -14.74 9.68 -20.70
N VAL A 53 -13.70 10.53 -20.69
CA VAL A 53 -12.86 10.75 -19.50
C VAL A 53 -13.71 11.17 -18.29
N LEU A 54 -14.59 12.16 -18.46
CA LEU A 54 -15.46 12.64 -17.39
C LEU A 54 -16.49 11.59 -16.94
N ALA A 55 -16.99 10.76 -17.86
CA ALA A 55 -17.90 9.67 -17.52
C ALA A 55 -17.22 8.61 -16.65
N VAL A 56 -16.01 8.19 -17.02
CA VAL A 56 -15.21 7.22 -16.25
C VAL A 56 -14.80 7.82 -14.90
N HIS A 57 -14.35 9.08 -14.86
CA HIS A 57 -13.98 9.74 -13.61
C HIS A 57 -15.14 9.80 -12.62
N ARG A 58 -16.35 10.14 -13.10
CA ARG A 58 -17.55 10.20 -12.28
C ARG A 58 -17.98 8.82 -11.77
N LEU A 59 -17.88 7.79 -12.63
CA LEU A 59 -18.18 6.41 -12.23
C LEU A 59 -17.22 5.94 -11.14
N ALA A 60 -15.91 6.12 -11.32
CA ALA A 60 -14.90 5.82 -10.31
C ALA A 60 -15.13 6.64 -9.03
N GLY A 61 -15.51 7.91 -9.15
CA GLY A 61 -15.87 8.74 -8.00
C GLY A 61 -17.04 8.18 -7.17
N LEU A 62 -18.05 7.59 -7.82
CA LEU A 62 -19.14 6.90 -7.10
C LEU A 62 -18.66 5.62 -6.40
N VAL A 63 -17.75 4.88 -7.03
CA VAL A 63 -17.11 3.70 -6.43
C VAL A 63 -16.28 4.11 -5.21
N LEU A 64 -15.49 5.19 -5.30
CA LEU A 64 -14.74 5.76 -4.17
C LEU A 64 -15.67 6.10 -3.00
N VAL A 65 -16.79 6.78 -3.28
CA VAL A 65 -17.79 7.11 -2.24
C VAL A 65 -18.28 5.85 -1.55
N ALA A 66 -18.63 4.81 -2.30
CA ALA A 66 -19.08 3.54 -1.74
C ALA A 66 -18.00 2.86 -0.89
N LEU A 67 -16.75 2.83 -1.37
CA LEU A 67 -15.60 2.26 -0.65
C LEU A 67 -15.31 3.02 0.65
N VAL A 68 -15.26 4.35 0.60
CA VAL A 68 -15.01 5.19 1.78
C VAL A 68 -16.14 5.03 2.81
N VAL A 69 -17.41 5.06 2.39
CA VAL A 69 -18.55 4.84 3.29
C VAL A 69 -18.49 3.46 3.95
N PHE A 70 -18.16 2.42 3.18
CA PHE A 70 -17.97 1.07 3.69
C PHE A 70 -16.86 1.03 4.73
N TRP A 71 -15.69 1.61 4.43
CA TRP A 71 -14.54 1.62 5.34
C TRP A 71 -14.79 2.41 6.61
N LEU A 72 -15.43 3.57 6.52
CA LEU A 72 -15.82 4.38 7.69
C LEU A 72 -16.80 3.60 8.56
N THR A 73 -17.77 2.92 7.95
CA THR A 73 -18.74 2.08 8.66
C THR A 73 -18.04 0.96 9.42
N LEU A 74 -17.14 0.21 8.77
CA LEU A 74 -16.34 -0.81 9.45
C LEU A 74 -15.48 -0.24 10.57
N THR A 75 -14.85 0.92 10.32
CA THR A 75 -13.99 1.58 11.29
C THR A 75 -14.75 1.98 12.55
N ILE A 76 -15.97 2.49 12.40
CA ILE A 76 -16.81 2.96 13.52
C ILE A 76 -17.44 1.77 14.28
N LEU A 77 -18.00 0.80 13.56
CA LEU A 77 -18.77 -0.27 14.17
C LEU A 77 -17.88 -1.36 14.79
N THR A 78 -16.75 -1.68 14.17
CA THR A 78 -15.91 -2.80 14.64
C THR A 78 -14.91 -2.37 15.73
N PRO A 79 -14.63 -3.23 16.74
CA PRO A 79 -13.57 -2.97 17.71
C PRO A 79 -12.18 -2.90 17.07
N GLY A 80 -11.94 -3.75 16.06
CA GLY A 80 -10.67 -3.79 15.31
C GLY A 80 -10.39 -2.48 14.58
N GLY A 81 -11.39 -1.94 13.87
CA GLY A 81 -11.29 -0.65 13.19
C GLY A 81 -10.96 0.51 14.14
N ARG A 82 -11.69 0.62 15.26
CA ARG A 82 -11.42 1.64 16.30
C ARG A 82 -10.02 1.52 16.90
N ARG A 83 -9.54 0.29 17.14
CA ARG A 83 -8.18 0.03 17.62
C ARG A 83 -7.12 0.44 16.58
N GLY A 84 -7.38 0.16 15.31
CA GLY A 84 -6.54 0.60 14.18
C GLY A 84 -6.37 2.11 14.14
N VAL A 85 -7.47 2.87 14.21
CA VAL A 85 -7.42 4.35 14.27
C VAL A 85 -6.58 4.82 15.46
N LYS A 86 -6.80 4.25 16.65
CA LYS A 86 -6.02 4.60 17.85
C LYS A 86 -4.53 4.33 17.68
N SER A 87 -4.15 3.27 16.95
CA SER A 87 -2.74 2.96 16.67
C SER A 87 -2.09 3.89 15.64
N ALA A 88 -2.88 4.42 14.70
CA ALA A 88 -2.42 5.36 13.69
C ALA A 88 -2.24 6.78 14.24
N MET A 89 -2.89 7.13 15.36
CA MET A 89 -2.80 8.46 15.96
C MET A 89 -1.34 8.88 16.23
N PRO A 90 -0.94 10.11 15.84
CA PRO A 90 0.37 10.65 16.18
C PRO A 90 0.58 10.72 17.69
N SER A 91 1.80 10.40 18.12
CA SER A 91 2.25 10.43 19.50
C SER A 91 3.49 11.33 19.64
N LYS A 92 3.88 11.66 20.87
CA LYS A 92 5.08 12.46 21.12
C LYS A 92 6.34 11.83 20.52
N LYS A 93 6.44 10.50 20.56
CA LYS A 93 7.55 9.74 19.95
C LYS A 93 7.67 9.97 18.45
N ASP A 94 6.55 10.21 17.76
CA ASP A 94 6.55 10.48 16.33
C ASP A 94 7.11 11.90 16.03
N VAL A 95 6.82 12.86 16.91
CA VAL A 95 7.38 14.22 16.83
C VAL A 95 8.88 14.22 17.15
N ASP A 96 9.29 13.51 18.21
CA ASP A 96 10.70 13.36 18.57
C ASP A 96 11.49 12.70 17.43
N ALA A 97 10.89 11.69 16.78
CA ALA A 97 11.44 11.03 15.60
C ALA A 97 11.63 12.01 14.45
N ALA A 98 10.61 12.81 14.12
CA ALA A 98 10.68 13.79 13.04
C ALA A 98 11.76 14.85 13.29
N ILE A 99 11.86 15.36 14.52
CA ILE A 99 12.86 16.37 14.89
C ILE A 99 14.28 15.79 14.78
N GLN A 100 14.51 14.58 15.29
CA GLN A 100 15.82 13.93 15.18
C GLN A 100 16.17 13.62 13.73
N ASP A 101 15.19 13.21 12.91
CA ASP A 101 15.42 12.95 11.49
C ASP A 101 15.88 14.21 10.73
N VAL A 102 15.26 15.35 11.03
CA VAL A 102 15.70 16.66 10.50
C VAL A 102 17.10 17.03 11.01
N LYS A 103 17.40 16.80 12.29
CA LYS A 103 18.74 17.05 12.83
C LYS A 103 19.78 16.18 12.13
N PHE A 104 19.49 14.89 11.93
CA PHE A 104 20.36 13.96 11.23
C PHE A 104 20.60 14.40 9.77
N ALA A 105 19.54 14.74 9.04
CA ALA A 105 19.64 15.24 7.66
C ALA A 105 20.47 16.53 7.54
N LEU A 106 20.48 17.37 8.58
CA LEU A 106 21.29 18.58 8.66
C LEU A 106 22.70 18.36 9.23
N GLY A 107 23.10 17.10 9.49
CA GLY A 107 24.40 16.75 10.07
C GLY A 107 24.57 17.18 11.54
N ARG A 108 23.45 17.38 12.27
CA ARG A 108 23.42 17.79 13.68
C ARG A 108 23.08 16.65 14.65
N ALA A 109 22.97 15.43 14.15
CA ALA A 109 22.83 14.22 14.93
C ALA A 109 23.58 13.09 14.22
N ASP A 110 24.25 12.23 14.99
CA ASP A 110 25.06 11.14 14.44
C ASP A 110 24.20 9.95 14.00
N GLU A 111 23.00 9.80 14.56
CA GLU A 111 22.09 8.70 14.27
C GLU A 111 20.63 9.18 14.11
N ARG A 112 19.86 8.47 13.27
CA ARG A 112 18.41 8.68 13.13
C ARG A 112 17.65 8.08 14.33
N HIS A 113 16.45 8.58 14.59
CA HIS A 113 15.59 8.02 15.62
C HIS A 113 15.14 6.59 15.27
N PRO A 114 14.94 5.68 16.23
CA PRO A 114 14.47 4.31 15.96
C PRO A 114 13.12 4.23 15.21
N HIS A 115 12.25 5.23 15.38
CA HIS A 115 10.99 5.33 14.63
C HIS A 115 11.13 5.97 13.23
N ALA A 116 12.35 6.33 12.80
CA ALA A 116 12.68 6.89 11.49
C ALA A 116 13.54 5.95 10.63
N ARG A 117 13.63 4.67 11.02
CA ARG A 117 14.48 3.65 10.37
C ARG A 117 14.18 3.40 8.88
N GLN A 118 12.98 3.76 8.42
CA GLN A 118 12.60 3.65 7.00
C GLN A 118 13.59 4.32 6.03
N PHE A 119 14.32 5.37 6.46
CA PHE A 119 15.25 6.12 5.61
C PHE A 119 16.73 5.85 5.93
N ALA A 120 17.03 4.85 6.74
CA ALA A 120 18.39 4.52 7.17
C ALA A 120 18.90 3.17 6.66
N GLY A 121 18.30 2.63 5.59
CA GLY A 121 18.79 1.41 4.94
C GLY A 121 18.63 0.13 5.78
N TYR A 122 17.76 0.18 6.79
CA TYR A 122 17.39 -0.98 7.58
C TYR A 122 16.55 -1.98 6.76
N THR A 123 16.56 -3.24 7.18
CA THR A 123 15.79 -4.30 6.53
C THR A 123 14.28 -4.12 6.76
N ALA A 124 13.45 -4.77 5.93
CA ALA A 124 11.98 -4.64 5.97
C ALA A 124 11.38 -4.93 7.36
N ASP A 125 12.06 -5.76 8.14
CA ASP A 125 11.61 -6.28 9.43
C ASP A 125 11.90 -5.29 10.56
N GLU A 126 12.95 -4.49 10.38
CA GLU A 126 13.38 -3.45 11.32
C GLU A 126 12.65 -2.13 11.10
N VAL A 127 11.99 -1.96 9.95
CA VAL A 127 11.19 -0.77 9.64
C VAL A 127 9.78 -0.92 10.21
N PRO A 128 9.38 -0.06 11.18
CA PRO A 128 8.03 -0.12 11.71
C PRO A 128 7.01 0.25 10.62
N LEU A 129 6.01 -0.61 10.39
CA LEU A 129 4.91 -0.36 9.44
C LEU A 129 4.18 0.98 9.71
N LEU A 130 4.04 1.35 10.99
CA LEU A 130 3.49 2.63 11.43
C LEU A 130 4.61 3.51 12.01
N SER A 131 5.64 3.78 11.20
CA SER A 131 6.61 4.85 11.46
C SER A 131 5.92 6.22 11.53
N TYR A 132 6.65 7.27 11.93
CA TYR A 132 6.07 8.61 11.95
C TYR A 132 5.64 9.08 10.54
N VAL A 133 6.34 8.67 9.48
CA VAL A 133 5.95 8.96 8.09
C VAL A 133 4.79 8.10 7.66
N GLY A 134 4.80 6.79 7.94
CA GLY A 134 3.67 5.92 7.61
C GLY A 134 2.35 6.42 8.23
N LYS A 135 2.40 6.86 9.49
CA LYS A 135 1.26 7.54 10.13
C LYS A 135 0.90 8.86 9.43
N GLY A 136 1.90 9.66 9.07
CA GLY A 136 1.71 10.89 8.29
C GLY A 136 0.97 10.64 6.98
N VAL A 137 1.43 9.66 6.19
CA VAL A 137 0.83 9.23 4.92
C VAL A 137 -0.61 8.78 5.13
N VAL A 138 -0.89 7.94 6.14
CA VAL A 138 -2.25 7.51 6.48
C VAL A 138 -3.18 8.69 6.73
N PHE A 139 -2.74 9.69 7.51
CA PHE A 139 -3.54 10.87 7.83
C PHE A 139 -3.74 11.79 6.62
N ILE A 140 -2.67 12.08 5.89
CA ILE A 140 -2.73 12.91 4.68
C ILE A 140 -3.70 12.28 3.69
N PHE A 141 -3.54 10.99 3.36
CA PHE A 141 -4.41 10.31 2.40
C PHE A 141 -5.86 10.23 2.89
N SER A 142 -6.08 9.97 4.18
CA SER A 142 -7.43 9.88 4.74
C SER A 142 -8.16 11.23 4.64
N ILE A 143 -7.48 12.33 4.97
CA ILE A 143 -8.06 13.67 4.91
C ILE A 143 -8.27 14.08 3.45
N GLU A 144 -7.27 13.88 2.59
CA GLU A 144 -7.33 14.24 1.17
C GLU A 144 -8.42 13.47 0.43
N LEU A 145 -8.55 12.16 0.65
CA LEU A 145 -9.64 11.36 0.07
C LEU A 145 -11.02 11.88 0.50
N VAL A 146 -11.20 12.25 1.77
CA VAL A 146 -12.46 12.82 2.26
C VAL A 146 -12.74 14.18 1.62
N LEU A 147 -11.73 15.06 1.53
CA LEU A 147 -11.88 16.38 0.92
C LEU A 147 -12.13 16.28 -0.59
N LEU A 148 -11.45 15.38 -1.30
CA LEU A 148 -11.68 15.08 -2.71
C LEU A 148 -13.09 14.53 -2.94
N MET A 149 -13.55 13.60 -2.10
CA MET A 149 -14.90 13.07 -2.17
C MET A 149 -15.95 14.17 -1.99
N ILE A 150 -15.82 15.00 -0.96
CA ILE A 150 -16.76 16.10 -0.68
C ILE A 150 -16.74 17.13 -1.81
N SER A 151 -15.55 17.59 -2.21
CA SER A 151 -15.42 18.58 -3.29
C SER A 151 -15.91 18.04 -4.64
N GLY A 152 -15.66 16.75 -4.94
CA GLY A 152 -16.14 16.06 -6.13
C GLY A 152 -17.66 15.97 -6.19
N LEU A 153 -18.31 15.64 -5.07
CA LEU A 153 -19.77 15.65 -4.94
C LEU A 153 -20.36 17.06 -5.10
N LEU A 154 -19.70 18.09 -4.55
CA LEU A 154 -20.14 19.48 -4.70
C LEU A 154 -20.07 19.95 -6.16
N ILE A 155 -18.99 19.64 -6.87
CA ILE A 155 -18.83 20.02 -8.29
C ILE A 155 -19.58 19.11 -9.26
N TRP A 156 -20.20 18.02 -8.77
CA TRP A 156 -21.02 17.13 -9.57
C TRP A 156 -22.16 17.89 -10.25
N SER A 157 -22.80 18.81 -9.52
CA SER A 157 -23.79 19.75 -10.04
C SER A 157 -23.27 21.18 -9.94
N LYS A 158 -22.44 21.58 -10.91
CA LYS A 158 -21.96 22.97 -11.03
C LYS A 158 -23.13 23.98 -11.06
N VAL A 159 -24.24 23.62 -11.70
CA VAL A 159 -25.45 24.46 -11.76
C VAL A 159 -26.08 24.61 -10.37
N GLY A 160 -26.26 23.51 -9.64
CA GLY A 160 -26.80 23.57 -8.27
C GLY A 160 -25.90 24.37 -7.33
N LEU A 161 -24.58 24.23 -7.48
CA LEU A 161 -23.60 24.97 -6.68
C LEU A 161 -23.65 26.48 -6.96
N MET A 162 -23.74 26.88 -8.24
CA MET A 162 -23.91 28.29 -8.63
C MET A 162 -25.23 28.88 -8.14
N GLN A 163 -26.30 28.09 -8.12
CA GLN A 163 -27.61 28.52 -7.60
C GLN A 163 -27.56 28.70 -6.08
N TYR A 164 -26.97 27.75 -5.36
CA TYR A 164 -26.87 27.79 -3.90
C TYR A 164 -26.04 28.97 -3.39
N PHE A 165 -24.87 29.21 -4.00
CA PHE A 165 -24.00 30.33 -3.62
C PHE A 165 -24.32 31.65 -4.37
N ALA A 166 -25.28 31.63 -5.30
CA ALA A 166 -25.62 32.76 -6.18
C ALA A 166 -24.42 33.37 -6.92
N THR A 167 -23.37 32.58 -7.20
CA THR A 167 -22.18 33.06 -7.90
C THR A 167 -21.49 31.98 -8.74
N LYS A 168 -21.00 32.39 -9.91
CA LYS A 168 -20.14 31.55 -10.77
C LYS A 168 -18.75 31.35 -10.17
N THR A 169 -18.27 32.31 -9.38
CA THR A 169 -16.94 32.28 -8.76
C THR A 169 -16.83 31.15 -7.74
N ALA A 170 -17.89 30.85 -6.97
CA ALA A 170 -17.88 29.73 -6.05
C ALA A 170 -17.71 28.40 -6.78
N ALA A 171 -18.43 28.19 -7.90
CA ALA A 171 -18.30 26.97 -8.67
C ALA A 171 -16.91 26.81 -9.31
N ALA A 172 -16.31 27.91 -9.79
CA ALA A 172 -14.92 27.90 -10.26
C ALA A 172 -13.94 27.55 -9.12
N ALA A 173 -14.09 28.18 -7.95
CA ALA A 173 -13.23 27.93 -6.79
C ALA A 173 -13.28 26.47 -6.33
N PHE A 174 -14.46 25.84 -6.28
CA PHE A 174 -14.56 24.41 -5.93
C PHE A 174 -13.96 23.48 -6.98
N VAL A 175 -14.06 23.83 -8.27
CA VAL A 175 -13.40 23.06 -9.34
C VAL A 175 -11.88 23.17 -9.22
N THR A 176 -11.34 24.37 -9.02
CA THR A 176 -9.90 24.57 -8.80
C THR A 176 -9.44 23.86 -7.54
N PHE A 177 -10.18 23.99 -6.44
CA PHE A 177 -9.86 23.32 -5.18
C PHE A 177 -9.81 21.79 -5.33
N HIS A 178 -10.79 21.19 -6.02
CA HIS A 178 -10.80 19.75 -6.28
C HIS A 178 -9.60 19.33 -7.15
N GLY A 179 -9.31 20.09 -8.22
CA GLY A 179 -8.16 19.83 -9.09
C GLY A 179 -6.83 19.90 -8.34
N LEU A 180 -6.65 20.94 -7.52
CA LEU A 180 -5.46 21.14 -6.68
C LEU A 180 -5.28 20.06 -5.63
N LEU A 181 -6.35 19.67 -4.93
CA LEU A 181 -6.30 18.52 -4.03
C LEU A 181 -5.93 17.24 -4.77
N GLY A 182 -6.39 17.08 -6.01
CA GLY A 182 -6.02 15.98 -6.88
C GLY A 182 -4.52 15.96 -7.16
N VAL A 183 -3.91 17.12 -7.44
CA VAL A 183 -2.46 17.25 -7.63
C VAL A 183 -1.69 16.84 -6.38
N ILE A 184 -2.07 17.34 -5.21
CA ILE A 184 -1.35 17.03 -3.97
C ILE A 184 -1.46 15.53 -3.65
N MET A 185 -2.66 14.94 -3.75
CA MET A 185 -2.85 13.51 -3.54
C MET A 185 -2.11 12.68 -4.61
N LEU A 186 -2.02 13.16 -5.86
CA LEU A 186 -1.26 12.50 -6.91
C LEU A 186 0.23 12.39 -6.54
N MET A 187 0.80 13.47 -5.99
CA MET A 187 2.17 13.44 -5.49
C MET A 187 2.34 12.41 -4.36
N GLY A 188 1.38 12.41 -3.43
CA GLY A 188 1.32 11.43 -2.35
C GLY A 188 1.30 9.99 -2.89
N VAL A 189 0.45 9.70 -3.88
CA VAL A 189 0.35 8.36 -4.48
C VAL A 189 1.61 7.97 -5.25
N MET A 190 2.23 8.87 -6.02
CA MET A 190 3.51 8.60 -6.68
C MET A 190 4.62 8.28 -5.65
N PHE A 191 4.65 9.03 -4.54
CA PHE A 191 5.55 8.75 -3.44
C PHE A 191 5.26 7.40 -2.78
N HIS A 192 4.00 7.07 -2.54
CA HIS A 192 3.57 5.78 -1.96
C HIS A 192 3.94 4.59 -2.86
N ILE A 193 3.78 4.72 -4.18
CA ILE A 193 4.22 3.70 -5.16
C ILE A 193 5.72 3.48 -5.05
N PHE A 194 6.51 4.54 -4.94
CA PHE A 194 7.95 4.42 -4.75
C PHE A 194 8.29 3.79 -3.40
N GLU A 195 7.71 4.29 -2.31
CA GLU A 195 7.99 3.83 -0.95
C GLU A 195 7.69 2.35 -0.77
N HIS A 196 6.56 1.84 -1.28
CA HIS A 196 6.17 0.45 -1.05
C HIS A 196 6.45 -0.48 -2.24
N GLY A 197 6.73 0.06 -3.42
CA GLY A 197 7.07 -0.72 -4.62
C GLY A 197 8.57 -0.77 -4.91
N PHE A 198 9.29 0.33 -4.67
CA PHE A 198 10.67 0.50 -5.13
C PHE A 198 11.68 0.81 -4.03
N HIS A 199 11.25 0.99 -2.79
CA HIS A 199 12.18 1.16 -1.69
C HIS A 199 13.07 -0.08 -1.57
N PRO A 200 14.39 0.07 -1.36
CA PRO A 200 15.31 -1.06 -1.25
C PRO A 200 14.98 -2.06 -0.14
N ALA A 201 14.13 -1.71 0.83
CA ALA A 201 13.67 -2.67 1.83
C ALA A 201 12.49 -3.53 1.34
N PHE A 202 11.70 -3.06 0.38
CA PHE A 202 10.40 -3.68 0.02
C PHE A 202 10.29 -4.12 -1.44
N PHE A 203 11.22 -3.73 -2.31
CA PHE A 203 11.19 -4.09 -3.73
C PHE A 203 11.11 -5.63 -3.93
N PRO A 204 10.36 -6.13 -4.93
CA PRO A 204 9.59 -5.38 -5.94
C PRO A 204 8.22 -4.86 -5.49
N VAL A 205 7.72 -5.29 -4.32
CA VAL A 205 6.46 -4.81 -3.75
C VAL A 205 6.35 -5.23 -2.30
N GLU A 206 5.83 -4.35 -1.43
CA GLU A 206 5.53 -4.71 -0.04
C GLU A 206 4.31 -5.63 0.04
N LEU A 207 4.56 -6.91 0.34
CA LEU A 207 3.52 -7.94 0.35
C LEU A 207 2.53 -7.81 1.50
N LYS A 208 2.86 -7.09 2.57
CA LYS A 208 1.99 -6.89 3.74
C LYS A 208 0.65 -6.22 3.37
N ALA A 209 0.62 -5.43 2.29
CA ALA A 209 -0.59 -4.79 1.78
C ALA A 209 -1.54 -5.76 1.05
N PHE A 210 -1.02 -6.91 0.61
CA PHE A 210 -1.76 -7.88 -0.21
C PHE A 210 -2.02 -9.18 0.55
N VAL A 211 -0.99 -9.77 1.17
CA VAL A 211 -1.10 -11.03 1.91
C VAL A 211 -1.58 -10.74 3.34
N PRO A 212 -2.74 -11.27 3.74
CA PRO A 212 -3.27 -11.02 5.08
C PRO A 212 -2.57 -11.86 6.15
N LYS A 213 -2.64 -11.38 7.41
CA LYS A 213 -1.95 -12.00 8.56
C LYS A 213 -2.28 -13.47 8.75
N ASP A 214 -3.53 -13.87 8.54
CA ASP A 214 -3.97 -15.26 8.71
C ASP A 214 -3.28 -16.25 7.75
N LEU A 215 -2.62 -15.74 6.71
CA LEU A 215 -1.88 -16.55 5.75
C LEU A 215 -0.37 -16.46 5.95
N THR A 216 0.16 -15.44 6.63
CA THR A 216 1.61 -15.31 6.82
C THR A 216 2.14 -16.32 7.85
N PRO A 217 3.29 -16.97 7.63
CA PRO A 217 3.89 -17.87 8.60
C PRO A 217 4.17 -17.13 9.92
N GLU A 218 3.70 -17.66 11.04
CA GLU A 218 4.09 -17.16 12.37
C GLU A 218 5.39 -17.85 12.79
N THR A 219 6.53 -17.52 12.17
CA THR A 219 7.82 -18.04 12.64
C THR A 219 8.56 -17.01 13.49
N HIS A 220 8.93 -17.48 14.70
CA HIS A 220 9.81 -16.89 15.73
C HIS A 220 9.14 -16.17 16.92
N ALA A 221 8.20 -16.84 17.59
CA ALA A 221 7.98 -16.59 19.03
C ALA A 221 7.92 -17.88 19.86
N ASP A 222 7.38 -18.98 19.33
CA ASP A 222 7.32 -20.24 20.09
C ASP A 222 8.01 -21.36 19.31
N THR A 223 9.31 -21.52 19.53
CA THR A 223 9.89 -22.87 19.58
C THR A 223 9.43 -23.49 20.90
N GLU A 224 8.13 -23.66 21.08
CA GLU A 224 7.60 -24.71 21.93
C GLU A 224 7.33 -25.86 20.97
N VAL A 225 8.20 -26.85 21.10
CA VAL A 225 8.11 -28.18 20.48
C VAL A 225 6.64 -28.59 20.48
N ALA A 226 6.04 -28.72 19.30
CA ALA A 226 4.75 -29.37 19.17
C ALA A 226 4.99 -30.86 19.43
N VAL A 227 4.92 -31.24 20.71
CA VAL A 227 4.95 -32.64 21.14
C VAL A 227 3.62 -33.25 20.70
N GLU A 228 3.63 -33.96 19.57
CA GLU A 228 2.56 -34.92 19.29
C GLU A 228 2.74 -36.08 20.27
N HIS A 229 1.82 -36.20 21.23
CA HIS A 229 1.77 -37.37 22.11
C HIS A 229 1.24 -38.55 21.29
N GLU A 230 2.12 -39.44 20.86
CA GLU A 230 1.71 -40.77 20.45
C GLU A 230 1.28 -41.55 21.70
N VAL A 231 0.00 -41.92 21.76
CA VAL A 231 -0.56 -42.68 22.87
C VAL A 231 -0.14 -44.13 22.69
N VAL A 232 0.92 -44.56 23.39
CA VAL A 232 1.24 -45.98 23.53
C VAL A 232 0.20 -46.59 24.47
N GLU A 233 -0.57 -47.57 23.99
CA GLU A 233 -1.48 -48.35 24.84
C GLU A 233 -0.65 -49.12 25.89
N GLU A 234 -0.92 -48.84 27.16
CA GLU A 234 -0.24 -49.45 28.31
C GLU A 234 -0.67 -50.93 28.44
N GLU A 235 0.16 -51.87 27.99
CA GLU A 235 -0.08 -53.30 28.23
C GLU A 235 0.36 -53.65 29.66
N VAL A 236 -0.60 -53.77 30.57
CA VAL A 236 -0.36 -54.12 31.98
C VAL A 236 0.04 -55.60 32.08
N VAL A 237 1.34 -55.86 32.24
CA VAL A 237 1.86 -57.20 32.53
C VAL A 237 1.71 -57.48 34.03
N THR A 238 1.05 -58.59 34.37
CA THR A 238 0.89 -59.06 35.77
C THR A 238 1.63 -60.38 35.96
N ASP A 239 2.20 -60.58 37.15
CA ASP A 239 2.83 -61.85 37.53
C ASP A 239 1.79 -62.94 37.86
N GLU A 240 2.24 -64.20 38.04
CA GLU A 240 1.36 -65.35 38.34
C GLU A 240 0.56 -65.22 39.66
N GLU A 241 0.85 -64.19 40.46
CA GLU A 241 0.20 -63.89 41.73
C GLU A 241 -0.70 -62.63 41.66
N GLY A 242 -0.85 -62.06 40.45
CA GLY A 242 -1.75 -60.94 40.16
C GLY A 242 -1.25 -59.59 40.65
N ARG A 243 0.07 -59.41 40.84
CA ARG A 243 0.65 -58.11 41.19
C ARG A 243 1.16 -57.40 39.94
N VAL A 244 0.94 -56.10 39.90
CA VAL A 244 1.43 -55.20 38.85
C VAL A 244 2.92 -54.98 39.08
N VAL A 245 3.75 -55.28 38.09
CA VAL A 245 5.17 -54.97 38.10
C VAL A 245 5.32 -53.60 37.42
N GLU A 246 5.65 -52.56 38.18
CA GLU A 246 6.00 -51.25 37.62
C GLU A 246 7.38 -51.35 36.98
N ASP A 247 7.44 -51.60 35.67
CA ASP A 247 8.67 -51.35 34.90
C ASP A 247 8.65 -49.89 34.42
N GLU A 248 9.74 -49.16 34.67
CA GLU A 248 9.95 -47.80 34.14
C GLU A 248 9.98 -47.84 32.61
N VAL A 249 8.86 -47.49 31.97
CA VAL A 249 8.80 -47.29 30.52
C VAL A 249 9.52 -45.99 30.19
N ALA A 250 10.71 -46.11 29.57
CA ALA A 250 11.40 -44.98 28.97
C ALA A 250 10.60 -44.51 27.74
N VAL A 251 10.04 -43.30 27.82
CA VAL A 251 9.47 -42.60 26.66
C VAL A 251 10.63 -42.03 25.86
N GLU A 252 10.91 -42.59 24.68
CA GLU A 252 11.79 -41.93 23.72
C GLU A 252 11.04 -40.75 23.08
N GLU A 253 11.42 -39.53 23.46
CA GLU A 253 10.97 -38.31 22.79
C GLU A 253 11.70 -38.17 21.44
N GLU A 254 11.11 -38.65 20.35
CA GLU A 254 11.57 -38.27 19.01
C GLU A 254 11.07 -36.86 18.67
N ALA A 255 11.96 -35.89 18.75
CA ALA A 255 11.74 -34.56 18.22
C ALA A 255 11.73 -34.62 16.68
N VAL A 256 10.55 -34.69 16.08
CA VAL A 256 10.39 -34.52 14.63
C VAL A 256 10.65 -33.05 14.29
N GLU A 257 11.90 -32.72 13.97
CA GLU A 257 12.22 -31.47 13.26
C GLU A 257 11.54 -31.52 11.89
N ARG A 258 10.33 -30.97 11.77
CA ARG A 258 9.77 -30.68 10.44
C ARG A 258 10.65 -29.61 9.82
N GLU A 259 11.55 -30.02 8.92
CA GLU A 259 12.25 -29.13 8.00
C GLU A 259 11.19 -28.30 7.27
N TYR A 260 11.08 -27.02 7.65
CA TYR A 260 10.10 -26.13 7.06
C TYR A 260 10.60 -25.75 5.66
N GLU A 261 10.27 -26.57 4.65
CA GLU A 261 10.42 -26.19 3.25
C GLU A 261 9.46 -25.02 2.97
N GLY A 262 10.01 -23.82 3.07
CA GLY A 262 9.32 -22.57 2.79
C GLY A 262 8.75 -22.50 1.36
N THR A 263 7.97 -21.47 1.07
CA THR A 263 7.28 -21.27 -0.22
C THR A 263 8.14 -20.69 -1.34
N GLY A 264 9.43 -20.47 -1.10
CA GLY A 264 10.37 -19.80 -2.01
C GLY A 264 10.18 -18.28 -2.09
N ILE A 265 9.02 -17.74 -1.68
CA ILE A 265 8.79 -16.29 -1.56
C ILE A 265 9.65 -15.73 -0.42
N GLU A 266 9.82 -16.52 0.64
CA GLU A 266 10.74 -16.25 1.75
C GLU A 266 12.23 -16.40 1.43
N GLN A 267 12.56 -16.65 0.15
CA GLN A 267 13.93 -16.63 -0.37
C GLN A 267 14.15 -15.53 -1.41
N LEU A 268 13.16 -14.65 -1.65
CA LEU A 268 13.32 -13.50 -2.54
C LEU A 268 14.20 -12.45 -1.86
N ILE A 269 15.51 -12.63 -1.95
CA ILE A 269 16.51 -11.62 -1.58
C ILE A 269 16.74 -10.72 -2.79
N LEU A 270 16.87 -9.42 -2.55
CA LEU A 270 17.21 -8.47 -3.59
C LEU A 270 18.58 -8.80 -4.19
N SER A 271 18.61 -9.13 -5.49
CA SER A 271 19.88 -9.14 -6.22
C SER A 271 20.52 -7.74 -6.12
N SER A 272 21.84 -7.65 -5.93
CA SER A 272 22.56 -6.36 -5.80
C SER A 272 22.35 -5.45 -7.03
N ASN A 273 21.94 -6.04 -8.15
CA ASN A 273 21.63 -5.37 -9.40
C ASN A 273 20.24 -4.71 -9.43
N TRP A 274 19.49 -4.61 -8.34
CA TRP A 274 18.18 -3.93 -8.32
C TRP A 274 18.23 -2.48 -7.81
N SER A 275 19.36 -2.07 -7.24
CA SER A 275 19.56 -0.68 -6.77
C SER A 275 19.39 0.35 -7.88
N TRP A 276 19.77 0.03 -9.13
CA TRP A 276 19.54 0.93 -10.27
C TRP A 276 18.05 1.13 -10.58
N ALA A 277 17.22 0.09 -10.43
CA ALA A 277 15.78 0.18 -10.69
C ALA A 277 15.10 1.06 -9.65
N ALA A 278 15.46 0.91 -8.38
CA ALA A 278 15.02 1.79 -7.30
C ALA A 278 15.44 3.25 -7.56
N ASN A 279 16.71 3.49 -7.93
CA ASN A 279 17.21 4.83 -8.24
C ASN A 279 16.50 5.46 -9.45
N LEU A 280 16.30 4.68 -10.52
CA LEU A 280 15.60 5.13 -11.72
C LEU A 280 14.15 5.50 -11.38
N MET A 281 13.42 4.63 -10.68
CA MET A 281 12.04 4.91 -10.31
C MET A 281 11.92 6.07 -9.33
N GLY A 282 12.86 6.22 -8.39
CA GLY A 282 12.94 7.40 -7.53
C GLY A 282 13.12 8.68 -8.35
N ALA A 283 14.01 8.67 -9.34
CA ALA A 283 14.20 9.82 -10.24
C ALA A 283 12.94 10.11 -11.07
N LEU A 284 12.30 9.09 -11.64
CA LEU A 284 11.04 9.25 -12.39
C LEU A 284 9.91 9.80 -11.53
N THR A 285 9.77 9.32 -10.28
CA THR A 285 8.80 9.84 -9.32
C THR A 285 9.04 11.32 -9.01
N VAL A 286 10.29 11.72 -8.76
CA VAL A 286 10.63 13.13 -8.51
C VAL A 286 10.35 13.98 -9.74
N VAL A 287 10.75 13.53 -10.93
CA VAL A 287 10.48 14.25 -12.19
C VAL A 287 8.98 14.40 -12.40
N GLY A 288 8.20 13.33 -12.26
CA GLY A 288 6.75 13.36 -12.39
C GLY A 288 6.09 14.34 -11.41
N ILE A 289 6.45 14.26 -10.12
CA ILE A 289 5.95 15.18 -9.08
C ILE A 289 6.25 16.64 -9.41
N VAL A 290 7.50 16.94 -9.75
CA VAL A 290 7.92 18.32 -10.06
C VAL A 290 7.20 18.82 -11.31
N SER A 291 7.04 18.00 -12.34
CA SER A 291 6.34 18.37 -13.56
C SER A 291 4.85 18.62 -13.35
N VAL A 292 4.17 17.81 -12.53
CA VAL A 292 2.77 18.05 -12.15
C VAL A 292 2.64 19.36 -11.39
N LEU A 293 3.50 19.61 -10.40
CA LEU A 293 3.48 20.84 -9.61
C LEU A 293 3.71 22.08 -10.47
N VAL A 294 4.70 22.02 -11.36
CA VAL A 294 4.99 23.14 -12.27
C VAL A 294 3.84 23.32 -13.27
N GLY A 295 3.32 22.23 -13.84
CA GLY A 295 2.18 22.28 -14.76
C GLY A 295 0.93 22.85 -14.08
N SER A 296 0.64 22.47 -12.84
CA SER A 296 -0.55 22.96 -12.13
C SER A 296 -0.53 24.48 -11.97
N ILE A 297 0.64 25.06 -11.68
CA ILE A 297 0.82 26.51 -11.58
C ILE A 297 0.45 27.22 -12.90
N PHE A 298 0.69 26.59 -14.05
CA PHE A 298 0.41 27.16 -15.37
C PHE A 298 -1.01 26.86 -15.88
N ASP A 299 -1.59 25.71 -15.52
CA ASP A 299 -2.90 25.24 -16.02
C ASP A 299 -4.09 25.53 -15.10
N GLU A 300 -3.87 26.05 -13.88
CA GLU A 300 -4.89 26.28 -12.84
C GLU A 300 -5.99 27.31 -13.15
N GLY A 301 -6.21 27.69 -14.41
CA GLY A 301 -7.39 28.45 -14.80
C GLY A 301 -7.43 29.87 -14.23
N TYR A 302 -6.28 30.43 -13.83
CA TYR A 302 -6.15 31.89 -13.90
C TYR A 302 -6.35 32.28 -15.37
N PRO A 303 -7.19 33.27 -15.69
CA PRO A 303 -7.24 33.82 -17.03
C PRO A 303 -5.96 34.64 -17.23
N VAL A 304 -4.81 33.96 -17.33
CA VAL A 304 -3.64 34.52 -17.99
C VAL A 304 -3.99 34.45 -19.47
N PRO A 305 -4.14 35.58 -20.17
CA PRO A 305 -4.30 35.57 -21.62
C PRO A 305 -3.28 34.61 -22.23
N ARG A 306 -3.69 33.77 -23.18
CA ARG A 306 -2.76 32.86 -23.88
C ARG A 306 -1.60 33.60 -24.56
N GLU A 307 -1.72 34.92 -24.68
CA GLU A 307 -0.74 35.89 -25.15
C GLU A 307 0.37 36.19 -24.12
N LEU A 308 0.10 35.93 -22.84
CA LEU A 308 1.01 36.07 -21.69
C LEU A 308 1.45 34.70 -21.12
N ALA A 309 0.67 33.63 -21.36
CA ALA A 309 1.16 32.27 -21.19
C ALA A 309 2.22 32.02 -22.26
N VAL A 310 3.44 31.69 -21.84
CA VAL A 310 4.52 31.29 -22.76
C VAL A 310 4.21 29.87 -23.28
N GLY A 311 3.16 29.75 -24.09
CA GLY A 311 2.64 28.50 -24.64
C GLY A 311 3.01 28.38 -26.11
N GLY A 312 3.99 27.53 -26.41
CA GLY A 312 4.53 27.29 -27.75
C GLY A 312 6.06 27.11 -27.81
N GLY A 313 6.75 27.22 -26.66
CA GLY A 313 8.19 27.02 -26.54
C GLY A 313 8.60 25.65 -25.95
N PRO A 314 9.91 25.39 -25.81
CA PRO A 314 10.49 24.15 -25.26
C PRO A 314 9.95 23.74 -23.88
N THR A 315 9.40 24.68 -23.12
CA THR A 315 8.70 24.45 -21.85
C THR A 315 7.51 23.51 -22.00
N ASN A 316 6.78 23.55 -23.13
CA ASN A 316 5.65 22.65 -23.37
C ASN A 316 6.14 21.20 -23.62
N ALA A 317 7.28 21.03 -24.31
CA ALA A 317 7.87 19.70 -24.51
C ALA A 317 8.38 19.07 -23.20
N LEU A 318 9.07 19.86 -22.35
CA LEU A 318 9.56 19.38 -21.06
C LEU A 318 8.41 19.04 -20.11
N LEU A 319 7.37 19.89 -20.05
CA LEU A 319 6.16 19.61 -19.27
C LEU A 319 5.44 18.37 -19.80
N THR A 320 5.25 18.26 -21.12
CA THR A 320 4.67 17.07 -21.76
C THR A 320 5.43 15.81 -21.36
N VAL A 321 6.76 15.80 -21.49
CA VAL A 321 7.60 14.65 -21.13
C VAL A 321 7.45 14.33 -19.64
N GLY A 322 7.57 15.33 -18.77
CA GLY A 322 7.50 15.14 -17.33
C GLY A 322 6.13 14.68 -16.83
N ILE A 323 5.04 15.22 -17.37
CA ILE A 323 3.68 14.78 -17.07
C ILE A 323 3.45 13.34 -17.52
N ASN A 324 3.94 12.97 -18.72
CA ASN A 324 3.90 11.58 -19.20
C ASN A 324 4.79 10.64 -18.37
N VAL A 325 5.93 11.12 -17.85
CA VAL A 325 6.72 10.38 -16.86
C VAL A 325 5.90 10.13 -15.58
N GLY A 326 5.12 11.11 -15.13
CA GLY A 326 4.17 10.91 -14.04
C GLY A 326 3.14 9.81 -14.34
N VAL A 327 2.55 9.82 -15.54
CA VAL A 327 1.63 8.76 -15.98
C VAL A 327 2.31 7.39 -16.04
N LEU A 328 3.58 7.33 -16.45
CA LEU A 328 4.37 6.09 -16.42
C LEU A 328 4.55 5.58 -14.99
N VAL A 329 4.86 6.44 -14.02
CA VAL A 329 4.97 6.05 -12.60
C VAL A 329 3.65 5.46 -12.09
N LEU A 330 2.52 6.10 -12.41
CA LEU A 330 1.19 5.57 -12.08
C LEU A 330 0.94 4.19 -12.72
N PHE A 331 1.29 4.04 -14.00
CA PHE A 331 1.11 2.78 -14.71
C PHE A 331 1.95 1.66 -14.09
N VAL A 332 3.21 1.94 -13.75
CA VAL A 332 4.05 0.98 -13.03
C VAL A 332 3.44 0.63 -11.66
N GLY A 333 2.93 1.61 -10.92
CA GLY A 333 2.23 1.37 -9.66
C GLY A 333 1.00 0.46 -9.81
N LEU A 334 0.20 0.67 -10.86
CA LEU A 334 -0.94 -0.20 -11.19
C LEU A 334 -0.47 -1.64 -11.45
N VAL A 335 0.58 -1.81 -12.24
CA VAL A 335 1.17 -3.13 -12.53
C VAL A 335 1.66 -3.80 -11.25
N LEU A 336 2.34 -3.09 -10.36
CA LEU A 336 2.78 -3.63 -9.07
C LEU A 336 1.61 -4.01 -8.16
N SER A 337 0.54 -3.21 -8.14
CA SER A 337 -0.67 -3.55 -7.40
C SER A 337 -1.32 -4.83 -7.92
N MET A 338 -1.41 -4.98 -9.25
CA MET A 338 -1.89 -6.22 -9.87
C MET A 338 -0.97 -7.40 -9.56
N TYR A 339 0.35 -7.21 -9.64
CA TYR A 339 1.34 -8.23 -9.32
C TYR A 339 1.22 -8.71 -7.86
N GLY A 340 1.09 -7.80 -6.89
CA GLY A 340 0.86 -8.16 -5.48
C GLY A 340 -0.42 -8.98 -5.28
N ASN A 341 -1.49 -8.66 -6.00
CA ASN A 341 -2.74 -9.44 -5.98
C ASN A 341 -2.58 -10.84 -6.59
N VAL A 342 -1.81 -10.98 -7.67
CA VAL A 342 -1.49 -12.28 -8.28
C VAL A 342 -0.66 -13.13 -7.33
N LEU A 343 0.36 -12.54 -6.68
CA LEU A 343 1.16 -13.24 -5.68
C LEU A 343 0.32 -13.74 -4.51
N ARG A 344 -0.59 -12.90 -3.98
CA ARG A 344 -1.55 -13.33 -2.95
C ARG A 344 -2.33 -14.55 -3.40
N LYS A 345 -2.90 -14.53 -4.60
CA LYS A 345 -3.72 -15.63 -5.11
C LYS A 345 -2.93 -16.93 -5.30
N ARG A 346 -1.70 -16.82 -5.81
CA ARG A 346 -0.80 -17.97 -5.92
C ARG A 346 -0.48 -18.56 -4.54
N TYR A 347 -0.21 -17.70 -3.57
CA TYR A 347 0.11 -18.11 -2.21
C TYR A 347 -1.10 -18.78 -1.51
N GLU A 348 -2.30 -18.22 -1.66
CA GLU A 348 -3.55 -18.84 -1.21
C GLU A 348 -3.73 -20.26 -1.78
N ALA A 349 -3.55 -20.43 -3.09
CA ALA A 349 -3.68 -21.73 -3.75
C ALA A 349 -2.65 -22.77 -3.24
N GLN A 350 -1.40 -22.35 -3.01
CA GLN A 350 -0.36 -23.22 -2.45
C GLN A 350 -0.70 -23.69 -1.02
N LEU A 351 -1.30 -22.82 -0.20
CA LEU A 351 -1.74 -23.19 1.14
C LEU A 351 -2.94 -24.14 1.13
N GLU A 352 -3.86 -23.99 0.17
CA GLU A 352 -4.97 -24.92 -0.03
C GLU A 352 -4.46 -26.31 -0.45
N GLU A 353 -3.55 -26.39 -1.42
CA GLU A 353 -2.92 -27.66 -1.84
C GLU A 353 -2.20 -28.37 -0.67
N ARG A 354 -1.52 -27.62 0.21
CA ARG A 354 -0.85 -28.20 1.40
C ARG A 354 -1.85 -28.72 2.43
N ARG A 355 -3.01 -28.08 2.61
CA ARG A 355 -4.07 -28.56 3.52
C ARG A 355 -4.76 -29.81 2.99
N GLU A 356 -4.82 -29.96 1.67
CA GLU A 356 -5.47 -31.10 1.02
C GLU A 356 -4.56 -32.32 0.87
N ARG A 357 -3.23 -32.17 0.98
CA ARG A 357 -2.30 -33.32 1.08
C ARG A 357 -2.44 -33.99 2.45
N PRO A 358 -3.00 -35.21 2.55
CA PRO A 358 -3.04 -35.95 3.80
C PRO A 358 -1.62 -36.33 4.22
N VAL A 359 -1.38 -36.48 5.52
CA VAL A 359 -0.12 -36.90 6.19
C VAL A 359 0.28 -38.36 5.84
N ALA A 360 -0.26 -38.93 4.77
CA ALA A 360 -0.21 -40.37 4.49
C ALA A 360 1.14 -40.89 3.92
N ASP A 361 2.16 -40.05 3.78
CA ASP A 361 3.48 -40.44 3.26
C ASP A 361 4.60 -40.44 4.33
N ALA A 362 4.26 -40.34 5.62
CA ALA A 362 5.24 -40.37 6.71
C ALA A 362 5.45 -41.76 7.35
N SER A 363 4.93 -42.84 6.74
CA SER A 363 5.01 -44.21 7.33
C SER A 363 5.78 -45.24 6.51
N ASP A 364 6.58 -44.82 5.53
CA ASP A 364 7.46 -45.73 4.77
C ASP A 364 8.90 -45.17 4.81
N ASP A 365 9.62 -45.40 5.91
CA ASP A 365 11.07 -45.63 5.94
C ASP A 365 11.49 -46.37 7.22
#